data_AF-A0A554L2N1-F1
#
_entry.id   AF-A0A554L2N1-F1
#
_cell.length_a   1.000
_cell.length_b   1.000
_cell.length_c   1.000
_cell.angle_alpha   90.00
_cell.angle_beta   90.00
_cell.angle_gamma   90.00
#
_symmetry.space_group_name_H-M   'P 1'
#
loop_
_entity.id
_entity.type
_entity.pdbx_description
1 polymer ?
#
loop_
_entity_poly.entity_id
_entity_poly.type
_entity_poly.pdbx_seq_one_letter_code
_entity_poly.pdbx_strand_id
1 'polypeptide(L)'
;MNIVLIGMRGSGKSTVAKMLAKKLGRKYMELDDEIAKKAGARISEVVEQQGWNYFRVREAEVVEEAAAVDNTVISTGGGVVLQSKNVQALKKNGICIFLSAPIEELLPRIGESSTRPRLTGAKTMKEELEKVWEERKPLYEKAADETIDTTGMKPKDIAEEIVQRLKKKHIVQI
;
A
#
# COMPACT_ATOMS: atom_id res chain seq x y z
N MET A 1 -7.47 15.17 6.55
CA MET A 1 -6.44 14.14 6.79
C MET A 1 -6.84 12.75 6.31
N ASN A 2 -5.97 12.16 5.50
CA ASN A 2 -6.07 10.83 4.92
C ASN A 2 -5.49 9.74 5.84
N ILE A 3 -5.87 8.49 5.58
CA ILE A 3 -5.23 7.30 6.18
C ILE A 3 -4.60 6.51 5.05
N VAL A 4 -3.29 6.33 5.10
CA VAL A 4 -2.51 5.75 4.01
C VAL A 4 -1.98 4.39 4.45
N LEU A 5 -2.39 3.32 3.77
CA LEU A 5 -1.91 1.97 4.06
C LEU A 5 -0.68 1.67 3.18
N ILE A 6 0.44 1.37 3.83
CA ILE A 6 1.70 0.95 3.18
C ILE A 6 2.06 -0.49 3.59
N GLY A 7 2.92 -1.13 2.81
CA GLY A 7 3.40 -2.49 3.08
C GLY A 7 3.47 -3.38 1.84
N MET A 8 3.99 -4.58 2.02
CA MET A 8 4.22 -5.55 0.94
C MET A 8 2.95 -5.95 0.20
N ARG A 9 3.09 -6.39 -1.06
CA ARG A 9 2.01 -7.12 -1.76
C ARG A 9 1.58 -8.32 -0.88
N GLY A 10 0.29 -8.63 -0.85
CA GLY A 10 -0.25 -9.69 0.01
C GLY A 10 -0.59 -9.25 1.44
N SER A 11 -0.18 -8.07 1.90
CA SER A 11 -0.50 -7.59 3.26
C SER A 11 -1.97 -7.19 3.46
N GLY A 12 -2.81 -7.32 2.44
CA GLY A 12 -4.25 -7.07 2.54
C GLY A 12 -4.68 -5.60 2.48
N LYS A 13 -3.77 -4.66 2.14
CA LYS A 13 -4.03 -3.21 2.08
C LYS A 13 -5.36 -2.85 1.42
N SER A 14 -5.60 -3.28 0.19
CA SER A 14 -6.84 -2.95 -0.56
C SER A 14 -8.09 -3.41 0.20
N THR A 15 -8.08 -4.62 0.74
CA THR A 15 -9.20 -5.18 1.50
C THR A 15 -9.42 -4.44 2.81
N VAL A 16 -8.34 -4.20 3.58
CA VAL A 16 -8.40 -3.45 4.84
C VAL A 16 -8.84 -2.01 4.61
N ALA A 17 -8.31 -1.34 3.57
CA ALA A 17 -8.64 0.03 3.20
C ALA A 17 -10.13 0.19 2.87
N LYS A 18 -10.71 -0.72 2.08
CA LYS A 18 -12.16 -0.72 1.79
C LYS A 18 -13.00 -0.83 3.05
N MET A 19 -12.65 -1.76 3.95
CA MET A 19 -13.36 -1.95 5.22
C MET A 19 -13.22 -0.73 6.14
N LEU A 20 -12.01 -0.18 6.23
CA LEU A 20 -11.70 1.00 7.04
C LEU A 20 -12.43 2.24 6.53
N ALA A 21 -12.44 2.48 5.22
CA ALA A 21 -13.18 3.56 4.59
C ALA A 21 -14.67 3.50 4.94
N LYS A 22 -15.28 2.31 4.80
CA LYS A 22 -16.69 2.10 5.17
C LYS A 22 -16.96 2.36 6.64
N LYS A 23 -16.09 1.88 7.54
CA LYS A 23 -16.22 2.07 9.00
C LYS A 23 -16.13 3.55 9.39
N LEU A 24 -15.27 4.31 8.73
CA LEU A 24 -15.02 5.71 9.04
C LEU A 24 -15.92 6.70 8.26
N GLY A 25 -16.79 6.21 7.36
CA GLY A 25 -17.55 7.07 6.45
C GLY A 25 -16.65 7.89 5.51
N ARG A 26 -15.51 7.33 5.10
CA ARG A 26 -14.49 7.99 4.28
C ARG A 26 -14.50 7.48 2.84
N LYS A 27 -13.92 8.26 1.93
CA LYS A 27 -13.65 7.81 0.56
C LYS A 27 -12.58 6.70 0.58
N TYR A 28 -12.60 5.83 -0.41
CA TYR A 28 -11.57 4.83 -0.64
C TYR A 28 -10.87 5.11 -1.98
N MET A 29 -9.56 4.97 -2.01
CA MET A 29 -8.74 5.11 -3.21
C MET A 29 -7.70 3.98 -3.25
N GLU A 30 -7.54 3.35 -4.42
CA GLU A 30 -6.46 2.40 -4.71
C GLU A 30 -5.50 3.04 -5.71
N LEU A 31 -4.26 3.33 -5.28
CA LEU A 31 -3.32 4.05 -6.14
C LEU A 31 -3.00 3.28 -7.42
N ASP A 32 -2.89 1.95 -7.33
CA ASP A 32 -2.62 1.11 -8.49
C ASP A 32 -3.75 1.17 -9.53
N ASP A 33 -5.01 1.29 -9.10
CA ASP A 33 -6.16 1.46 -10.01
C ASP A 33 -6.16 2.86 -10.64
N GLU A 34 -5.82 3.90 -9.89
CA GLU A 34 -5.72 5.27 -10.41
C GLU A 34 -4.56 5.41 -11.42
N ILE A 35 -3.43 4.75 -11.18
CA ILE A 35 -2.31 4.67 -12.13
C ILE A 35 -2.75 3.96 -13.41
N ALA A 36 -3.38 2.79 -13.30
CA ALA A 36 -3.86 2.03 -14.46
C ALA A 36 -4.90 2.82 -15.27
N LYS A 37 -5.84 3.49 -14.60
CA LYS A 37 -6.85 4.34 -15.22
C LYS A 37 -6.23 5.49 -16.03
N LYS A 38 -5.24 6.18 -15.47
CA LYS A 38 -4.52 7.27 -16.17
C LYS A 38 -3.66 6.76 -17.32
N ALA A 39 -3.06 5.58 -17.16
CA ALA A 39 -2.29 4.96 -18.22
C ALA A 39 -3.17 4.37 -19.34
N GLY A 40 -4.46 4.18 -19.11
CA GLY A 40 -5.38 3.52 -20.05
C GLY A 40 -5.04 2.04 -20.28
N ALA A 41 -4.26 1.43 -19.38
CA ALA A 41 -3.71 0.09 -19.52
C ALA A 41 -3.49 -0.56 -18.15
N ARG A 42 -3.42 -1.89 -18.12
CA ARG A 42 -3.08 -2.63 -16.89
C ARG A 42 -1.64 -2.34 -16.50
N ILE A 43 -1.34 -2.39 -15.20
CA ILE A 43 0.04 -2.20 -14.69
C ILE A 43 1.02 -3.14 -15.38
N SER A 44 0.62 -4.39 -15.65
CA SER A 44 1.45 -5.35 -16.37
C SER A 44 1.83 -4.87 -17.76
N GLU A 45 0.88 -4.32 -18.51
CA GLU A 45 1.07 -3.83 -19.86
C GLU A 45 1.94 -2.57 -19.86
N VAL A 46 1.70 -1.65 -18.90
CA VAL A 46 2.53 -0.44 -18.72
C VAL A 46 3.99 -0.80 -18.48
N VAL A 47 4.24 -1.77 -17.59
CA VAL A 47 5.61 -2.19 -17.25
C VAL A 47 6.24 -2.98 -18.39
N GLU A 48 5.50 -3.82 -19.10
CA GLU A 48 6.00 -4.57 -20.26
C GLU A 48 6.44 -3.64 -21.39
N GLN A 49 5.66 -2.58 -21.67
CA GLN A 49 5.92 -1.65 -22.76
C GLN A 49 6.95 -0.57 -22.40
N GLN A 50 6.94 -0.05 -21.16
CA GLN A 50 7.67 1.15 -20.77
C GLN A 50 8.64 0.95 -19.59
N GLY A 51 8.61 -0.23 -18.98
CA GLY A 51 9.46 -0.58 -17.85
C GLY A 51 9.05 0.05 -16.51
N TRP A 52 9.71 -0.41 -15.45
CA TRP A 52 9.44 0.04 -14.08
C TRP A 52 9.76 1.52 -13.85
N ASN A 53 10.76 2.07 -14.53
CA ASN A 53 11.11 3.49 -14.37
C ASN A 53 9.96 4.40 -14.78
N TYR A 54 9.32 4.10 -15.92
CA TYR A 54 8.14 4.84 -16.37
C TYR A 54 6.97 4.69 -15.38
N PHE A 55 6.71 3.46 -14.91
CA PHE A 55 5.69 3.23 -13.88
C PHE A 55 5.93 4.08 -12.63
N ARG A 56 7.19 4.19 -12.17
CA ARG A 56 7.54 4.98 -10.97
C ARG A 56 7.32 6.48 -11.16
N VAL A 57 7.51 7.00 -12.37
CA VAL A 57 7.17 8.41 -12.67
C VAL A 57 5.66 8.62 -12.57
N ARG A 58 4.85 7.73 -13.16
CA ARG A 58 3.38 7.79 -13.06
C ARG A 58 2.89 7.59 -11.64
N GLU A 59 3.49 6.68 -10.88
CA GLU A 59 3.19 6.47 -9.45
C GLU A 59 3.38 7.75 -8.65
N ALA A 60 4.47 8.50 -8.88
CA ALA A 60 4.72 9.76 -8.19
C ALA A 60 3.66 10.84 -8.51
N GLU A 61 3.23 10.95 -9.77
CA GLU A 61 2.18 11.91 -10.17
C GLU A 61 0.85 11.60 -9.46
N VAL A 62 0.45 10.33 -9.46
CA VAL A 62 -0.79 9.90 -8.78
C VAL A 62 -0.69 10.07 -7.27
N VAL A 63 0.49 9.87 -6.69
CA VAL A 63 0.71 10.13 -5.25
C VAL A 63 0.50 11.59 -4.89
N GLU A 64 0.99 12.55 -5.68
CA GLU A 64 0.77 13.97 -5.42
C GLU A 64 -0.73 14.33 -5.47
N GLU A 65 -1.47 13.78 -6.43
CA GLU A 65 -2.93 13.96 -6.50
C GLU A 65 -3.66 13.34 -5.31
N ALA A 66 -3.25 12.13 -4.91
CA ALA A 66 -3.81 11.44 -3.75
C ALA A 66 -3.46 12.14 -2.42
N ALA A 67 -2.31 12.82 -2.35
CA ALA A 67 -1.92 13.62 -1.19
C ALA A 67 -2.76 14.91 -1.08
N ALA A 68 -3.26 15.43 -2.20
CA ALA A 68 -4.06 16.66 -2.24
C ALA A 68 -5.54 16.46 -1.88
N VAL A 69 -6.05 15.22 -1.86
CA VAL A 69 -7.43 14.95 -1.40
C VAL A 69 -7.53 14.91 0.12
N ASP A 70 -8.77 14.94 0.61
CA ASP A 70 -9.07 14.86 2.04
C ASP A 70 -10.03 13.71 2.39
N ASN A 71 -10.00 13.34 3.67
CA ASN A 71 -10.92 12.37 4.28
C ASN A 71 -11.00 11.05 3.49
N THR A 72 -9.85 10.56 3.01
CA THR A 72 -9.74 9.38 2.16
C THR A 72 -8.85 8.32 2.81
N VAL A 73 -9.24 7.05 2.68
CA VAL A 73 -8.40 5.89 2.99
C VAL A 73 -7.74 5.42 1.69
N ILE A 74 -6.41 5.49 1.65
CA ILE A 74 -5.60 5.27 0.46
C ILE A 74 -4.86 3.95 0.61
N SER A 75 -5.11 2.99 -0.27
CA SER A 75 -4.28 1.80 -0.45
C SER A 75 -3.20 2.09 -1.48
N THR A 76 -1.95 1.82 -1.12
CA THR A 76 -0.78 2.11 -1.96
C THR A 76 -0.21 0.85 -2.60
N GLY A 77 0.53 1.03 -3.71
CA GLY A 77 1.41 -0.01 -4.22
C GLY A 77 2.59 -0.25 -3.29
N GLY A 78 3.07 -1.49 -3.19
CA GLY A 78 4.22 -1.83 -2.33
C GLY A 78 5.55 -1.16 -2.74
N GLY A 79 5.59 -0.47 -3.88
CA GLY A 79 6.75 0.31 -4.33
C GLY A 79 6.74 1.76 -3.88
N VAL A 80 5.64 2.27 -3.30
CA VAL A 80 5.45 3.70 -3.03
C VAL A 80 6.56 4.29 -2.14
N VAL A 81 7.10 3.48 -1.23
CA VAL A 81 8.15 3.89 -0.27
C VAL A 81 9.54 4.00 -0.88
N LEU A 82 9.75 3.50 -2.10
CA LEU A 82 11.05 3.56 -2.79
C LEU A 82 11.44 5.00 -3.15
N GLN A 83 10.46 5.88 -3.32
CA GLN A 83 10.70 7.30 -3.55
C GLN A 83 10.31 8.10 -2.30
N SER A 84 11.30 8.65 -1.61
CA SER A 84 11.09 9.42 -0.38
C SER A 84 10.12 10.59 -0.57
N LYS A 85 10.09 11.22 -1.75
CA LYS A 85 9.14 12.28 -2.11
C LYS A 85 7.68 11.83 -2.01
N ASN A 86 7.37 10.58 -2.38
CA ASN A 86 6.02 10.04 -2.31
C ASN A 86 5.55 9.94 -0.86
N VAL A 87 6.41 9.41 0.01
CA VAL A 87 6.14 9.33 1.45
C VAL A 87 5.97 10.73 2.05
N GLN A 88 6.84 11.67 1.69
CA GLN A 88 6.74 13.06 2.16
C GLN A 88 5.41 13.70 1.73
N ALA A 89 5.00 13.54 0.47
CA ALA A 89 3.73 14.04 -0.03
C ALA A 89 2.55 13.46 0.74
N LEU A 90 2.49 12.13 0.88
CA LEU A 90 1.41 11.43 1.59
C LEU A 90 1.31 11.85 3.06
N LYS A 91 2.45 12.13 3.71
CA LYS A 91 2.50 12.56 5.12
C LYS A 91 2.14 14.04 5.34
N LYS A 92 2.10 14.89 4.31
CA LYS A 92 1.65 16.29 4.45
C LYS A 92 0.21 16.39 4.94
N ASN A 93 -0.65 15.47 4.50
CA ASN A 93 -2.07 15.42 4.87
C ASN A 93 -2.54 13.98 5.14
N GLY A 94 -1.68 13.15 5.73
CA GLY A 94 -2.01 11.75 5.96
C GLY A 94 -1.19 11.12 7.05
N ILE A 95 -1.75 10.07 7.64
CA ILE A 95 -1.03 9.15 8.53
C ILE A 95 -0.69 7.88 7.77
N CYS A 96 0.59 7.50 7.76
CA CYS A 96 1.07 6.28 7.13
C CYS A 96 1.03 5.10 8.11
N ILE A 97 0.20 4.10 7.79
CA ILE A 97 0.04 2.88 8.58
C ILE A 97 0.67 1.71 7.82
N PHE A 98 1.72 1.14 8.38
CA PHE A 98 2.39 -0.03 7.83
C PHE A 98 1.71 -1.32 8.28
N LEU A 99 1.18 -2.07 7.31
CA LEU A 99 0.69 -3.43 7.53
C LEU A 99 1.83 -4.42 7.31
N SER A 100 2.39 -4.92 8.41
CA SER A 100 3.46 -5.90 8.43
C SER A 100 2.90 -7.31 8.54
N ALA A 101 3.55 -8.27 7.87
CA ALA A 101 3.32 -9.70 8.04
C ALA A 101 4.56 -10.47 7.57
N PRO A 102 4.84 -11.65 8.15
CA PRO A 102 5.92 -12.52 7.70
C PRO A 102 5.65 -13.00 6.27
N ILE A 103 6.73 -13.25 5.51
CA ILE A 103 6.66 -13.65 4.10
C ILE A 103 5.83 -14.93 3.92
N GLU A 104 5.91 -15.84 4.89
CA GLU A 104 5.17 -17.08 4.99
C GLU A 104 3.66 -16.86 4.95
N GLU A 105 3.16 -15.75 5.51
CA GLU A 105 1.76 -15.37 5.42
C GLU A 105 1.40 -14.59 4.16
N LEU A 106 2.35 -13.84 3.60
CA LEU A 106 2.13 -13.07 2.38
C LEU A 106 2.02 -13.98 1.15
N LEU A 107 2.90 -14.97 1.05
CA LEU A 107 2.98 -15.91 -0.08
C LEU A 107 1.63 -16.51 -0.50
N PRO A 108 0.88 -17.20 0.39
CA PRO A 108 -0.39 -17.82 0.02
C PRO A 108 -1.46 -16.78 -0.38
N ARG A 109 -1.34 -15.53 0.08
CA ARG A 109 -2.30 -14.44 -0.23
C ARG A 109 -2.09 -13.83 -1.62
N ILE A 110 -0.91 -13.99 -2.22
CA ILE A 110 -0.58 -13.36 -3.51
C ILE A 110 -1.15 -14.16 -4.69
N GLY A 111 -1.42 -15.46 -4.49
CA GLY A 111 -1.98 -16.35 -5.50
C GLY A 111 -1.08 -16.55 -6.74
N GLU A 112 -1.38 -17.56 -7.55
CA GLU A 112 -0.67 -17.79 -8.82
C GLU A 112 -1.10 -16.82 -9.94
N SER A 113 -2.30 -16.23 -9.83
CA SER A 113 -2.91 -15.32 -10.82
C SER A 113 -2.57 -13.84 -10.59
N SER A 114 -1.41 -13.53 -10.00
CA SER A 114 -1.04 -12.15 -9.72
C SER A 114 -0.93 -11.34 -11.03
N THR A 115 -1.80 -10.34 -11.19
CA THR A 115 -1.80 -9.41 -12.34
C THR A 115 -0.61 -8.45 -12.34
N ARG A 116 0.24 -8.49 -11.30
CA ARG A 116 1.42 -7.62 -11.18
C ARG A 116 2.67 -8.37 -11.62
N PRO A 117 3.47 -7.79 -12.56
CA PRO A 117 4.69 -8.40 -13.04
C PRO A 117 5.69 -8.72 -11.93
N ARG A 118 6.59 -9.64 -12.23
CA ARG A 118 7.77 -9.92 -11.41
C ARG A 118 8.60 -8.63 -11.27
N LEU A 119 9.01 -8.34 -10.04
CA LEU A 119 9.83 -7.19 -9.69
C LEU A 119 11.33 -7.49 -9.80
N THR A 120 11.68 -8.77 -9.73
CA THR A 120 13.07 -9.23 -9.75
C THR A 120 13.20 -10.38 -10.74
N GLY A 121 14.42 -10.65 -11.21
CA GLY A 121 14.75 -11.85 -11.97
C GLY A 121 14.90 -13.11 -11.10
N ALA A 122 14.24 -13.16 -9.93
CA ALA A 122 14.30 -14.32 -9.03
C ALA A 122 13.57 -15.53 -9.62
N LYS A 123 13.98 -16.74 -9.19
CA LYS A 123 13.45 -17.99 -9.74
C LYS A 123 12.10 -18.34 -9.14
N THR A 124 11.86 -17.97 -7.88
CA THR A 124 10.60 -18.25 -7.17
C THR A 124 9.96 -16.97 -6.61
N MET A 125 8.64 -17.02 -6.33
CA MET A 125 7.93 -15.92 -5.66
C MET A 125 8.44 -15.69 -4.24
N LYS A 126 8.87 -16.74 -3.53
CA LYS A 126 9.45 -16.62 -2.20
C LYS A 126 10.74 -15.80 -2.22
N GLU A 127 11.68 -16.18 -3.07
CA GLU A 127 12.95 -15.45 -3.25
C GLU A 127 12.73 -14.00 -3.67
N GLU A 128 11.75 -13.74 -4.53
CA GLU A 128 11.40 -12.38 -4.92
C GLU A 128 10.89 -11.57 -3.73
N LEU A 129 9.96 -12.12 -2.94
CA LEU A 129 9.43 -11.43 -1.75
C LEU A 129 10.50 -11.21 -0.70
N GLU A 130 11.42 -12.15 -0.49
CA GLU A 130 12.54 -12.03 0.44
C GLU A 130 13.45 -10.86 0.03
N LYS A 131 13.89 -10.81 -1.23
CA LYS A 131 14.71 -9.70 -1.73
C LYS A 131 14.01 -8.36 -1.63
N VAL A 132 12.73 -8.31 -2.02
CA VAL A 132 11.93 -7.08 -1.94
C VAL A 132 11.70 -6.67 -0.49
N TRP A 133 11.55 -7.62 0.44
CA TRP A 133 11.39 -7.36 1.86
C TRP A 133 12.68 -6.81 2.47
N GLU A 134 13.83 -7.41 2.20
CA GLU A 134 15.14 -6.91 2.66
C GLU A 134 15.38 -5.46 2.22
N GLU A 135 15.07 -5.15 0.96
CA GLU A 135 15.19 -3.80 0.42
C GLU A 135 14.20 -2.81 1.07
N ARG A 136 12.93 -3.20 1.21
CA ARG A 136 11.84 -2.26 1.52
C ARG A 136 11.45 -2.20 2.98
N LYS A 137 11.75 -3.20 3.80
CA LYS A 137 11.47 -3.21 5.24
C LYS A 137 11.96 -1.94 5.95
N PRO A 138 13.24 -1.51 5.83
CA PRO A 138 13.69 -0.29 6.50
C PRO A 138 12.98 0.97 5.98
N LEU A 139 12.52 0.97 4.72
CA LEU A 139 11.75 2.08 4.15
C LEU A 139 10.31 2.12 4.68
N TYR A 140 9.66 0.96 4.84
CA TYR A 140 8.34 0.89 5.47
C TYR A 140 8.41 1.34 6.93
N GLU A 141 9.37 0.83 7.70
CA GLU A 141 9.58 1.18 9.11
C GLU A 141 9.85 2.68 9.28
N LYS A 142 10.67 3.27 8.39
CA LYS A 142 10.93 4.71 8.39
C LYS A 142 9.71 5.56 7.99
N ALA A 143 8.89 5.06 7.07
CA ALA A 143 7.71 5.79 6.57
C ALA A 143 6.54 5.76 7.56
N ALA A 144 6.40 4.67 8.31
CA ALA A 144 5.28 4.41 9.20
C ALA A 144 5.19 5.43 10.35
N ASP A 145 3.98 5.95 10.56
CA ASP A 145 3.59 6.60 11.82
C ASP A 145 3.00 5.57 12.80
N GLU A 146 2.43 4.49 12.26
CA GLU A 146 1.92 3.33 12.98
C GLU A 146 2.29 2.04 12.25
N THR A 147 2.58 1.00 13.01
CA THR A 147 2.78 -0.35 12.47
C THR A 147 1.77 -1.31 13.09
N ILE A 148 1.06 -2.04 12.24
CA ILE A 148 0.15 -3.12 12.61
C ILE A 148 0.76 -4.43 12.11
N ASP A 149 1.09 -5.31 13.05
CA ASP A 149 1.36 -6.71 12.72
C ASP A 149 0.04 -7.39 12.39
N THR A 150 -0.05 -7.93 11.18
CA THR A 150 -1.27 -8.55 10.63
C THR A 150 -1.22 -10.08 10.66
N THR A 151 -0.20 -10.65 11.30
CA THR A 151 0.01 -12.10 11.47
C THR A 151 -1.22 -12.75 12.11
N GLY A 152 -1.80 -13.74 11.42
CA GLY A 152 -2.99 -14.48 11.87
C GLY A 152 -4.29 -13.66 11.94
N MET A 153 -4.30 -12.40 11.53
CA MET A 153 -5.46 -11.53 11.64
C MET A 153 -6.32 -11.54 10.36
N LYS A 154 -7.65 -11.45 10.53
CA LYS A 154 -8.56 -11.23 9.40
C LYS A 154 -8.62 -9.74 9.03
N PRO A 155 -8.87 -9.37 7.76
CA PRO A 155 -8.95 -7.97 7.35
C PRO A 155 -9.91 -7.10 8.16
N LYS A 156 -11.03 -7.67 8.64
CA LYS A 156 -12.01 -6.97 9.49
C LYS A 156 -11.39 -6.57 10.83
N ASP A 157 -10.61 -7.46 11.44
CA ASP A 157 -10.00 -7.26 12.75
C ASP A 157 -8.85 -6.26 12.64
N ILE A 158 -8.08 -6.30 11.55
CA ILE A 158 -7.04 -5.30 11.25
C ILE A 158 -7.67 -3.91 11.10
N ALA A 159 -8.77 -3.79 10.36
CA ALA A 159 -9.47 -2.52 10.20
C ALA A 159 -10.02 -1.99 11.54
N GLU A 160 -10.52 -2.87 12.42
CA GLU A 160 -10.96 -2.49 13.76
C GLU A 160 -9.80 -2.02 14.63
N GLU A 161 -8.68 -2.76 14.65
CA GLU A 161 -7.47 -2.37 15.39
C GLU A 161 -6.97 -0.99 14.97
N ILE A 162 -6.93 -0.71 13.65
CA ILE A 162 -6.58 0.61 13.13
C ILE A 162 -7.52 1.68 13.69
N VAL A 163 -8.84 1.46 13.63
CA VAL A 163 -9.82 2.40 14.18
C VAL A 163 -9.54 2.68 15.66
N GLN A 164 -9.31 1.65 16.45
CA GLN A 164 -9.08 1.80 17.89
C GLN A 164 -7.80 2.58 18.19
N ARG A 165 -6.70 2.33 17.46
CA ARG A 165 -5.46 3.11 17.60
C ARG A 165 -5.64 4.57 17.21
N LEU A 166 -6.31 4.83 16.09
CA LEU A 166 -6.56 6.20 15.63
C LEU A 166 -7.48 6.96 16.60
N LYS A 167 -8.46 6.29 17.22
CA LYS A 167 -9.30 6.88 18.29
C LYS A 167 -8.47 7.26 19.51
N LYS A 168 -7.63 6.35 20.01
CA LYS A 168 -6.74 6.60 21.17
C LYS A 168 -5.80 7.79 20.94
N LYS A 169 -5.41 8.03 19.69
CA LYS A 169 -4.58 9.17 19.29
C LYS A 169 -5.36 10.43 18.92
N HIS A 170 -6.69 10.44 19.10
CA HIS A 170 -7.59 11.54 18.72
C HIS A 170 -7.51 11.95 17.25
N ILE A 171 -7.09 11.03 16.38
CA ILE A 171 -6.98 11.25 14.92
C ILE A 171 -8.33 11.09 14.22
N VAL A 172 -9.19 10.22 14.77
CA VAL A 172 -10.57 10.04 14.30
C VAL A 172 -11.54 10.15 15.46
N GLN A 173 -12.72 10.70 15.20
CA GLN A 173 -13.87 10.68 16.09
C GLN A 173 -14.95 9.84 15.40
N ILE A 174 -15.43 8.80 16.08
CA ILE A 174 -16.55 7.95 15.63
C ILE A 174 -17.52 7.82 16.78
#